data_AF-A0A1G4AY36-F1
#
_entry.id   AF-A0A1G4AY36-F1
#
_cell.length_a   1.000
_cell.length_b   1.000
_cell.length_c   1.000
_cell.angle_alpha   90.00
_cell.angle_beta   90.00
_cell.angle_gamma   90.00
#
_symmetry.space_group_name_H-M   'P 1'
#
loop_
_entity.id
_entity.type
_entity.pdbx_description
1 polymer ?
#
loop_
_entity_poly.entity_id
_entity_poly.type
_entity_poly.pdbx_seq_one_letter_code
_entity_poly.pdbx_strand_id
1 'polypeptide(L)'
;MSKAILSIQSNDSAKTNKATVNLLPCRIHHDGPVGDASTFWNPTKSQDGETVAYFRGRKLHGTTVKLPEQYRGVVMERSDKVETRQLEGESEEAEGDLVELGIMDVKAGFDEMAIWGHESSAEAASDPYVRSIEEWLDVAGSIHSYSPEDTKTGA
;
A
#
# COMPACT_ATOMS: atom_id res chain seq x y z
N MET A 1 -0.23 15.07 -23.39
CA MET A 1 -1.12 14.80 -22.25
C MET A 1 -0.29 15.02 -20.99
N SER A 2 -0.36 16.20 -20.39
CA SER A 2 0.28 16.46 -19.09
C SER A 2 -0.31 15.50 -18.06
N LYS A 3 0.54 14.85 -17.26
CA LYS A 3 0.08 13.98 -16.17
C LYS A 3 -0.49 14.90 -15.09
N ALA A 4 -1.77 14.74 -14.75
CA ALA A 4 -2.39 15.49 -13.66
C ALA A 4 -1.67 15.17 -12.35
N ILE A 5 -1.35 16.20 -11.56
CA ILE A 5 -0.85 16.01 -10.19
C ILE A 5 -2.03 15.49 -9.36
N LEU A 6 -1.78 14.52 -8.49
CA LEU A 6 -2.81 13.90 -7.66
C LEU A 6 -2.62 14.32 -6.20
N SER A 7 -3.70 14.73 -5.54
CA SER A 7 -3.74 14.95 -4.10
C SER A 7 -4.45 13.78 -3.41
N ILE A 8 -3.93 13.36 -2.26
CA ILE A 8 -4.56 12.32 -1.44
C ILE A 8 -5.49 13.00 -0.44
N GLN A 9 -6.78 12.69 -0.52
CA GLN A 9 -7.75 13.18 0.45
C GLN A 9 -7.85 12.17 1.61
N SER A 10 -7.23 12.51 2.73
CA SER A 10 -7.30 11.69 3.94
C SER A 10 -8.66 11.89 4.61
N ASN A 11 -9.61 10.99 4.35
CA ASN A 11 -10.84 10.90 5.11
C ASN A 11 -10.57 10.06 6.38
N ASP A 12 -11.00 10.53 7.56
CA ASP A 12 -10.82 9.81 8.83
C ASP A 12 -11.47 8.41 8.84
N SER A 13 -12.43 8.16 7.94
CA SER A 13 -13.04 6.85 7.69
C SER A 13 -12.03 5.76 7.27
N ALA A 14 -10.89 6.14 6.71
CA ALA A 14 -9.84 5.20 6.35
C ALA A 14 -9.11 4.62 7.58
N LYS A 15 -9.19 5.29 8.75
CA LYS A 15 -8.68 4.74 10.01
C LYS A 15 -9.58 3.63 10.55
N THR A 16 -10.88 3.71 10.29
CA THR A 16 -11.88 2.75 10.81
C THR A 16 -12.11 1.56 9.89
N ASN A 17 -11.98 1.74 8.57
CA ASN A 17 -12.18 0.66 7.60
C ASN A 17 -10.84 -0.06 7.31
N LYS A 18 -10.69 -1.27 7.85
CA LYS A 18 -9.53 -2.14 7.58
C LYS A 18 -9.85 -3.14 6.48
N ALA A 19 -8.99 -3.22 5.48
CA ALA A 19 -9.09 -4.18 4.38
C ALA A 19 -8.17 -5.39 4.60
N THR A 20 -8.60 -6.56 4.16
CA THR A 20 -7.75 -7.75 4.06
C THR A 20 -7.20 -7.85 2.65
N VAL A 21 -5.89 -7.59 2.50
CA VAL A 21 -5.23 -7.55 1.18
C VAL A 21 -4.61 -8.90 0.86
N ASN A 22 -4.90 -9.42 -0.33
CA ASN A 22 -4.38 -10.70 -0.83
C ASN A 22 -3.68 -10.48 -2.17
N LEU A 23 -2.39 -10.83 -2.25
CA LEU A 23 -1.62 -10.83 -3.50
C LEU A 23 -1.57 -12.26 -4.05
N LEU A 24 -2.30 -12.50 -5.14
CA LEU A 24 -2.41 -13.83 -5.74
C LEU A 24 -1.31 -14.08 -6.80
N PRO A 25 -0.82 -15.32 -6.98
CA PRO A 25 0.22 -15.65 -7.95
C PRO A 25 -0.35 -15.82 -9.36
N CYS A 26 -1.33 -15.00 -9.72
CA CYS A 26 -2.00 -15.03 -11.01
C CYS A 26 -2.67 -13.69 -11.32
N ARG A 27 -2.86 -13.42 -12.60
CA ARG A 27 -3.63 -12.26 -13.06
C ARG A 27 -5.10 -12.63 -13.21
N ILE A 28 -5.97 -11.84 -12.58
CA ILE A 28 -7.42 -11.87 -12.81
C ILE A 28 -7.75 -10.69 -13.72
N HIS A 29 -8.48 -10.94 -14.81
CA HIS A 29 -8.85 -9.87 -15.76
C HIS A 29 -10.03 -9.01 -15.30
N HIS A 30 -10.89 -9.57 -14.45
CA HIS A 30 -11.99 -8.82 -13.83
C HIS A 30 -11.44 -7.94 -12.71
N ASP A 31 -11.73 -6.65 -12.78
CA ASP A 31 -11.29 -5.60 -11.85
C ASP A 31 -12.43 -5.01 -11.01
N GLY A 32 -13.65 -5.55 -11.15
CA GLY A 32 -14.82 -5.12 -10.41
C GLY A 32 -15.09 -5.93 -9.12
N PRO A 33 -16.15 -5.56 -8.38
CA PRO A 33 -16.60 -6.34 -7.23
C PRO A 33 -16.91 -7.79 -7.61
N VAL A 34 -16.55 -8.72 -6.72
CA VAL A 34 -16.80 -10.17 -6.87
C VAL A 34 -17.94 -10.66 -5.98
N GLY A 35 -18.67 -9.74 -5.34
CA GLY A 35 -19.71 -10.07 -4.36
C GLY A 35 -19.12 -10.54 -3.04
N ASP A 36 -19.72 -11.57 -2.44
CA ASP A 36 -19.22 -12.17 -1.20
C ASP A 36 -18.01 -13.07 -1.48
N ALA A 37 -16.82 -12.49 -1.33
CA ALA A 37 -15.57 -13.20 -1.47
C ALA A 37 -15.43 -14.34 -0.44
N SER A 38 -16.03 -14.22 0.76
CA SER A 38 -15.90 -15.22 1.82
C SER A 38 -16.54 -16.56 1.45
N THR A 39 -17.52 -16.57 0.55
CA THR A 39 -18.09 -17.83 0.05
C THR A 39 -17.08 -18.65 -0.77
N PHE A 40 -16.16 -17.99 -1.50
CA PHE A 40 -15.25 -18.67 -2.44
C PHE A 40 -13.78 -18.63 -2.03
N TRP A 41 -13.42 -17.73 -1.13
CA TRP A 41 -12.06 -17.51 -0.66
C TRP A 41 -12.00 -17.68 0.86
N ASN A 42 -11.56 -18.86 1.28
CA ASN A 42 -11.49 -19.27 2.68
C ASN A 42 -10.07 -19.75 3.04
N PRO A 43 -9.12 -18.84 3.27
CA PRO A 43 -7.83 -19.17 3.87
C PRO A 43 -8.01 -19.91 5.21
N THR A 44 -7.31 -21.02 5.37
CA THR A 44 -7.29 -21.80 6.62
C THR A 44 -5.86 -21.99 7.10
N LYS A 45 -5.66 -22.06 8.41
CA LYS A 45 -4.35 -22.40 8.99
C LYS A 45 -4.29 -23.91 9.20
N SER A 46 -3.26 -24.54 8.63
CA SER A 46 -2.93 -25.95 8.86
C SER A 46 -2.48 -26.16 10.31
N GLN A 47 -2.45 -27.42 10.74
CA GLN A 47 -1.92 -27.81 12.06
C GLN A 47 -0.44 -27.42 12.23
N ASP A 48 0.30 -27.37 11.11
CA ASP A 48 1.71 -26.97 11.07
C ASP A 48 1.91 -25.45 11.05
N GLY A 49 0.82 -24.66 11.14
CA GLY A 49 0.85 -23.20 11.13
C GLY A 49 0.87 -22.57 9.73
N GLU A 50 1.00 -23.36 8.67
CA GLU A 50 0.94 -22.88 7.29
C GLU A 50 -0.46 -22.36 6.92
N THR A 51 -0.54 -21.19 6.30
CA THR A 51 -1.81 -20.68 5.78
C THR A 51 -2.04 -21.21 4.37
N VAL A 52 -3.18 -21.84 4.12
CA VAL A 52 -3.51 -22.49 2.84
C VAL A 52 -4.89 -22.05 2.35
N ALA A 53 -4.99 -21.80 1.05
CA ALA A 53 -6.26 -21.55 0.35
C ALA A 53 -6.27 -22.28 -1.00
N TYR A 54 -7.45 -22.46 -1.58
CA TYR A 54 -7.60 -23.03 -2.91
C TYR A 54 -8.23 -22.03 -3.86
N PHE A 55 -7.54 -21.73 -4.96
CA PHE A 55 -8.07 -20.87 -6.02
C PHE A 55 -8.15 -21.65 -7.31
N ARG A 56 -9.36 -21.76 -7.90
CA ARG A 56 -9.58 -22.49 -9.17
C ARG A 56 -9.03 -23.92 -9.14
N GLY A 57 -9.14 -24.60 -7.99
CA GLY A 57 -8.66 -25.97 -7.78
C GLY A 57 -7.16 -26.10 -7.52
N ARG A 58 -6.41 -25.00 -7.48
CA ARG A 58 -4.97 -25.00 -7.16
C ARG A 58 -4.75 -24.65 -5.69
N LYS A 59 -3.93 -25.45 -5.01
CA LYS A 59 -3.50 -25.19 -3.63
C LYS A 59 -2.51 -24.03 -3.64
N LEU A 60 -2.77 -23.03 -2.80
CA LEU A 60 -1.91 -21.87 -2.60
C LEU A 60 -1.43 -21.86 -1.15
N HIS A 61 -0.16 -21.51 -0.97
CA HIS A 61 0.47 -21.30 0.33
C HIS A 61 0.56 -19.79 0.57
N GLY A 62 0.07 -19.35 1.72
CA GLY A 62 -0.02 -17.95 2.10
C GLY A 62 1.00 -17.59 3.16
N THR A 63 1.73 -16.50 2.94
CA THR A 63 2.60 -15.86 3.93
C THR A 63 2.03 -14.48 4.26
N THR A 64 1.74 -14.24 5.54
CA THR A 64 1.33 -12.91 6.01
C THR A 64 2.56 -12.06 6.30
N VAL A 65 2.69 -10.93 5.61
CA VAL A 65 3.76 -9.96 5.83
C VAL A 65 3.16 -8.69 6.43
N LYS A 66 3.72 -8.25 7.56
CA LYS A 66 3.34 -7.01 8.22
C LYS A 66 4.13 -5.85 7.62
N LEU A 67 3.48 -4.70 7.50
CA LEU A 67 4.18 -3.46 7.15
C LEU A 67 5.02 -3.00 8.35
N PRO A 68 6.19 -2.38 8.13
CA PRO A 68 6.97 -1.80 9.22
C PRO A 68 6.18 -0.70 9.94
N GLU A 69 6.46 -0.47 11.22
CA GLU A 69 5.64 0.40 12.09
C GLU A 69 5.50 1.84 11.59
N GLN A 70 6.52 2.35 10.89
CA GLN A 70 6.53 3.69 10.29
C GLN A 70 5.69 3.79 8.99
N TYR A 71 5.14 2.67 8.50
CA TYR A 71 4.34 2.62 7.28
C TYR A 71 2.91 2.18 7.55
N ARG A 72 2.01 2.62 6.66
CA ARG A 72 0.62 2.19 6.61
C ARG A 72 0.22 1.91 5.17
N GLY A 73 -0.51 0.82 4.98
CA GLY A 73 -1.14 0.47 3.71
C GLY A 73 -2.47 1.20 3.54
N VAL A 74 -2.76 1.61 2.31
CA VAL A 74 -3.99 2.31 1.95
C VAL A 74 -4.49 1.84 0.59
N VAL A 75 -5.80 1.61 0.49
CA VAL A 75 -6.49 1.37 -0.77
C VAL A 75 -7.16 2.67 -1.19
N MET A 76 -6.83 3.16 -2.38
CA MET A 76 -7.34 4.43 -2.91
C MET A 76 -8.10 4.22 -4.21
N GLU A 77 -9.09 5.05 -4.43
CA GLU A 77 -9.81 5.16 -5.70
C GLU A 77 -9.66 6.58 -6.22
N ARG A 78 -9.46 6.73 -7.53
CA ARG A 78 -9.43 8.06 -8.15
C ARG A 78 -10.84 8.63 -8.18
N SER A 79 -11.01 9.84 -7.65
CA SER A 79 -12.25 10.60 -7.71
C SER A 79 -12.39 11.27 -9.09
N ASP A 80 -13.63 11.47 -9.53
CA ASP A 80 -13.94 12.32 -10.70
C ASP A 80 -13.81 13.83 -10.39
N LYS A 81 -13.61 14.17 -9.11
CA LYS A 81 -13.45 15.54 -8.64
C LYS A 81 -12.03 16.06 -8.90
N VAL A 82 -11.97 17.35 -9.19
CA VAL A 82 -10.73 18.12 -9.37
C VAL A 82 -10.72 19.25 -8.36
N GLU A 83 -9.56 19.51 -7.78
CA GLU A 83 -9.33 20.61 -6.84
C GLU A 83 -8.31 21.59 -7.45
N THR A 84 -8.53 22.89 -7.31
CA THR A 84 -7.58 23.92 -7.74
C THR A 84 -6.79 24.42 -6.54
N ARG A 85 -5.45 24.33 -6.59
CA ARG A 85 -4.58 24.83 -5.52
C ARG A 85 -3.55 25.81 -6.08
N GLN A 86 -3.31 26.90 -5.35
CA GLN A 86 -2.18 27.79 -5.60
C GLN A 86 -0.91 27.11 -5.12
N LEU A 87 0.11 26.99 -5.97
CA LEU A 87 1.43 26.59 -5.54
C LEU A 87 2.04 27.75 -4.74
N GLU A 88 2.40 27.50 -3.48
CA GLU A 88 3.19 28.46 -2.70
C GLU A 88 4.58 28.56 -3.33
N GLY A 89 4.81 29.61 -4.11
CA GLY A 89 6.14 30.01 -4.54
C GLY A 89 6.82 30.81 -3.42
N GLU A 90 8.12 30.64 -3.23
CA GLU A 90 8.95 31.32 -2.21
C GLU A 90 9.09 32.85 -2.42
N SER A 91 8.21 33.49 -3.20
CA SER A 91 8.33 34.89 -3.60
C SER A 91 6.98 35.59 -3.47
N GLU A 92 6.91 36.63 -2.65
CA GLU A 92 5.72 37.47 -2.40
C GLU A 92 5.22 38.26 -3.64
N GLU A 93 5.85 38.08 -4.81
CA GLU A 93 5.53 38.82 -6.06
C GLU A 93 5.12 37.94 -7.24
N ALA A 94 4.98 36.63 -7.07
CA ALA A 94 4.47 35.76 -8.14
C ALA A 94 2.96 35.50 -7.95
N GLU A 95 2.12 35.96 -8.90
CA GLU A 95 0.78 35.38 -9.08
C GLU A 95 0.97 33.87 -9.32
N GLY A 96 0.78 33.07 -8.27
CA GLY A 96 1.02 31.63 -8.34
C GLY A 96 0.08 30.99 -9.34
N ASP A 97 0.63 30.25 -10.31
CA ASP A 97 -0.16 29.47 -11.26
C ASP A 97 -1.11 28.53 -10.49
N LEU A 98 -2.41 28.62 -10.79
CA LEU A 98 -3.40 27.69 -10.27
C LEU A 98 -3.20 26.33 -10.93
N VAL A 99 -2.98 25.30 -10.13
CA VAL A 99 -2.82 23.93 -10.62
C VAL A 99 -4.08 23.12 -10.31
N GLU A 100 -4.60 22.46 -11.33
CA GLU A 100 -5.66 21.47 -11.21
C GLU A 100 -5.09 20.13 -10.71
N LEU A 101 -5.57 19.69 -9.56
CA LEU A 101 -5.20 18.45 -8.90
C LEU A 101 -6.34 17.44 -9.00
N GLY A 102 -6.03 16.22 -9.46
CA GLY A 102 -6.97 15.10 -9.35
C GLY A 102 -7.00 14.55 -7.92
N ILE A 103 -8.15 14.09 -7.45
CA ILE A 103 -8.30 13.64 -6.07
C ILE A 103 -8.21 12.10 -5.98
N MET A 104 -7.46 11.60 -5.01
CA MET A 104 -7.40 10.18 -4.63
C MET A 104 -8.10 9.98 -3.27
N ASP A 105 -9.24 9.30 -3.29
CA ASP A 105 -10.05 9.02 -2.11
C ASP A 105 -9.56 7.74 -1.42
N VAL A 106 -9.17 7.83 -0.15
CA VAL A 106 -8.79 6.65 0.63
C VAL A 106 -10.05 5.87 1.05
N LYS A 107 -10.15 4.61 0.64
CA LYS A 107 -11.30 3.73 0.91
C LYS A 107 -11.10 2.83 2.13
N ALA A 108 -9.88 2.36 2.34
CA ALA A 108 -9.53 1.49 3.46
C ALA A 108 -8.03 1.58 3.78
N GLY A 109 -7.68 1.24 5.02
CA GLY A 109 -6.29 1.00 5.43
C GLY A 109 -6.00 -0.48 5.62
N PHE A 110 -4.72 -0.85 5.62
CA PHE A 110 -4.27 -2.18 6.02
C PHE A 110 -2.86 -2.09 6.62
N ASP A 111 -2.55 -3.00 7.54
CA ASP A 111 -1.25 -3.03 8.24
C ASP A 111 -0.45 -4.30 7.88
N GLU A 112 -1.08 -5.24 7.18
CA GLU A 112 -0.49 -6.48 6.70
C GLU A 112 -1.13 -6.91 5.38
N MET A 113 -0.41 -7.74 4.63
CA MET A 113 -0.92 -8.37 3.41
C MET A 113 -0.57 -9.86 3.38
N ALA A 114 -1.43 -10.66 2.77
CA ALA A 114 -1.17 -12.07 2.51
C ALA A 114 -0.62 -12.24 1.09
N ILE A 115 0.60 -12.76 0.98
CA ILE A 115 1.25 -13.09 -0.29
C ILE A 115 1.07 -14.58 -0.53
N TRP A 116 0.55 -14.94 -1.70
CA TRP A 116 0.19 -16.31 -2.05
C TRP A 116 1.10 -16.87 -3.13
N GLY A 117 1.70 -18.03 -2.88
CA GLY A 117 2.56 -18.77 -3.80
C GLY A 117 1.95 -20.10 -4.26
N HIS A 118 2.37 -20.58 -5.43
CA HIS A 118 2.12 -21.96 -5.86
C HIS A 118 3.22 -22.85 -5.27
N GLU A 119 2.84 -24.00 -4.70
CA GLU A 119 3.73 -25.04 -4.16
C GLU A 119 4.58 -24.69 -2.92
N SER A 120 4.91 -23.43 -2.68
CA SER A 120 5.72 -23.01 -1.52
C SER A 120 5.27 -21.66 -0.95
N SER A 121 5.57 -21.48 0.33
CA SER A 121 5.36 -20.22 1.04
C SER A 121 6.29 -19.15 0.50
N ALA A 122 5.82 -17.90 0.47
CA ALA A 122 6.67 -16.78 0.07
C ALA A 122 7.67 -16.48 1.20
N GLU A 123 8.95 -16.45 0.87
CA GLU A 123 10.06 -16.08 1.77
C GLU A 123 10.88 -14.95 1.16
N ALA A 124 11.46 -14.08 1.99
CA ALA A 124 12.22 -12.91 1.53
C ALA A 124 13.38 -13.26 0.58
N ALA A 125 13.97 -14.45 0.72
CA ALA A 125 15.06 -14.92 -0.12
C ALA A 125 14.65 -15.12 -1.59
N SER A 126 13.36 -15.39 -1.85
CA SER A 126 12.86 -15.78 -3.17
C SER A 126 11.70 -14.92 -3.69
N ASP A 127 10.93 -14.29 -2.81
CA ASP A 127 9.76 -13.49 -3.17
C ASP A 127 10.08 -11.99 -3.16
N PRO A 128 9.94 -11.28 -4.31
CA PRO A 128 10.29 -9.88 -4.42
C PRO A 128 9.38 -8.96 -3.60
N TYR A 129 8.14 -9.35 -3.32
CA TYR A 129 7.19 -8.53 -2.57
C TYR A 129 7.49 -8.59 -1.07
N VAL A 130 7.74 -9.79 -0.53
CA VAL A 130 8.22 -9.96 0.85
C VAL A 130 9.49 -9.14 1.05
N ARG A 131 10.47 -9.33 0.17
CA ARG A 131 11.75 -8.61 0.22
C ARG A 131 11.60 -7.10 0.13
N SER A 132 10.67 -6.62 -0.69
CA SER A 132 10.42 -5.18 -0.81
C SER A 132 9.89 -4.58 0.49
N ILE A 133 9.04 -5.30 1.21
CA ILE A 133 8.46 -4.82 2.47
C ILE A 133 9.46 -4.91 3.61
N GLU A 134 10.21 -6.02 3.70
CA GLU A 134 11.11 -6.30 4.82
C GLU A 134 12.49 -5.64 4.68
N GLU A 135 13.01 -5.48 3.46
CA GLU A 135 14.36 -4.95 3.24
C GLU A 135 14.34 -3.57 2.59
N TRP A 136 13.62 -3.43 1.47
CA TRP A 136 13.75 -2.24 0.64
C TRP A 136 13.21 -0.97 1.32
N LEU A 137 12.10 -1.07 2.06
CA LEU A 137 11.54 0.09 2.78
C LEU A 137 12.55 0.68 3.78
N ASP A 138 13.25 -0.17 4.52
CA ASP A 138 14.24 0.27 5.50
C ASP A 138 15.50 0.83 4.84
N VAL A 139 15.96 0.21 3.75
CA VAL A 139 17.09 0.71 2.95
C VAL A 139 16.77 2.08 2.36
N ALA A 140 15.60 2.23 1.73
CA ALA A 140 15.16 3.50 1.17
C ALA A 140 15.04 4.58 2.25
N GLY A 141 14.46 4.24 3.41
CA GLY A 141 14.38 5.14 4.56
C GLY A 141 15.76 5.60 5.04
N SER A 142 16.74 4.70 5.07
CA SER A 142 18.12 5.02 5.48
C SER A 142 18.82 5.95 4.49
N ILE A 143 18.70 5.67 3.18
CA ILE A 143 19.33 6.48 2.12
C ILE A 143 18.78 7.90 2.09
N HIS A 144 17.48 8.06 2.32
CA HIS A 144 16.78 9.33 2.24
C HIS A 144 16.60 10.03 3.59
N SER A 145 17.19 9.50 4.66
CA SER A 145 17.18 10.15 5.97
C SER A 145 18.11 11.38 5.96
N TYR A 146 17.66 12.46 6.59
CA TYR A 146 18.51 13.61 6.85
C TYR A 146 19.38 13.32 8.07
N SER A 147 20.66 13.71 8.02
CA SER A 147 21.52 13.66 9.20
C SER A 147 20.89 14.48 10.32
N PRO A 148 20.83 13.96 11.56
CA PRO A 148 20.36 14.74 12.68
C PRO A 148 21.28 15.97 12.84
N GLU A 149 20.69 17.15 13.05
CA GLU A 149 21.48 18.34 13.33
C GLU A 149 22.32 18.10 14.58
N ASP A 150 23.65 18.25 14.45
CA ASP A 150 24.58 18.24 15.58
C ASP A 150 24.12 19.31 16.55
N THR A 151 23.42 18.88 17.61
CA THR A 151 23.05 19.76 18.71
C THR A 151 24.36 20.12 19.39
N LYS A 152 24.96 21.25 18.98
CA LYS A 152 26.07 21.87 19.69
C LYS A 152 25.54 22.25 21.07
N THR A 153 25.64 21.32 22.02
CA THR A 153 25.65 21.65 23.43
C THR A 153 26.85 22.55 23.65
N GLY A 154 26.58 23.86 23.63
CA GLY A 154 27.53 24.87 24.07
C GLY A 154 27.89 24.58 25.52
N ALA A 155 29.18 24.38 25.74
CA ALA A 155 29.83 24.52 27.04
C ALA A 155 30.63 25.83 27.01
#